data_AF-A0A259TN52-F1
#
_entry.id   AF-A0A259TN52-F1
#
_cell.length_a   1.000
_cell.length_b   1.000
_cell.length_c   1.000
_cell.angle_alpha   90.00
_cell.angle_beta   90.00
_cell.angle_gamma   90.00
#
_symmetry.space_group_name_H-M   'P 1'
#
loop_
_entity.id
_entity.type
_entity.pdbx_description
1 polymer ?
#
loop_
_entity_poly.entity_id
_entity_poly.type
_entity_poly.pdbx_seq_one_letter_code
_entity_poly.pdbx_strand_id
1 'polypeptide(L)' 'MYIVVIGIALLAAVGTFWVGFSAENKKRNPEYEHRTKKNLSKLTSIYAVTIVLAIIICVAVVYLR' A
#
# COMPACT_ATOMS: atom_id res chain seq x y z
N MET A 1 14.75 7.11 -15.70
CA MET A 1 14.45 5.79 -15.10
C MET A 1 13.59 5.90 -13.84
N TYR A 2 14.01 6.62 -12.79
CA TYR A 2 13.22 6.73 -11.54
C TYR A 2 11.82 7.35 -11.71
N ILE A 3 11.68 8.36 -12.57
CA ILE A 3 10.38 9.02 -12.85
C ILE A 3 9.33 8.01 -13.39
N VAL A 4 9.75 7.07 -14.24
CA VAL A 4 8.86 6.05 -14.80
C VAL A 4 8.40 5.09 -13.71
N VAL A 5 9.32 4.63 -12.87
CA VAL A 5 9.02 3.72 -11.75
C VAL A 5 8.06 4.37 -10.75
N ILE A 6 8.32 5.63 -10.37
CA ILE A 6 7.45 6.39 -9.47
C ILE A 6 6.08 6.60 -10.11
N GLY A 7 6.03 6.93 -11.40
CA GLY A 7 4.77 7.09 -12.13
C GLY A 7 3.91 5.83 -12.12
N ILE A 8 4.51 4.67 -12.41
CA ILE A 8 3.80 3.38 -12.38
C ILE A 8 3.31 3.05 -10.96
N ALA A 9 4.14 3.30 -9.93
CA ALA A 9 3.76 3.07 -8.54
C ALA A 9 2.56 3.91 -8.10
N LEU A 10 2.52 5.20 -8.50
CA LEU A 10 1.40 6.08 -8.20
C LEU A 10 0.12 5.64 -8.93
N LEU A 11 0.21 5.25 -10.21
CA LEU A 11 -0.92 4.72 -10.96
C LEU A 11 -1.49 3.44 -10.33
N ALA A 12 -0.62 2.53 -9.90
CA ALA A 12 -1.03 1.33 -9.19
C ALA A 12 -1.71 1.63 -7.85
N ALA A 13 -1.20 2.61 -7.09
CA ALA A 13 -1.83 3.05 -5.85
C ALA A 13 -3.23 3.62 -6.10
N VAL A 14 -3.39 4.52 -7.08
CA VAL A 14 -4.70 5.09 -7.44
C VAL A 14 -5.66 4.00 -7.89
N GLY A 15 -5.23 3.09 -8.77
CA GLY A 15 -6.06 1.96 -9.22
C GLY A 15 -6.51 1.06 -8.07
N THR A 16 -5.64 0.82 -7.09
CA THR A 16 -5.96 0.02 -5.89
C THR A 16 -7.12 0.63 -5.11
N PHE A 17 -7.08 1.94 -4.87
CA PHE A 17 -8.16 2.65 -4.18
C PHE A 17 -9.44 2.73 -5.01
N TRP A 18 -9.32 2.97 -6.32
CA TRP A 18 -10.48 3.07 -7.21
C TRP A 18 -11.26 1.75 -7.25
N VAL A 19 -10.56 0.62 -7.39
CA VAL A 19 -11.20 -0.71 -7.37
C VAL A 19 -11.76 -1.01 -5.99
N GLY A 20 -10.97 -0.76 -4.92
CA GLY A 20 -11.37 -1.06 -3.54
C GLY A 20 -12.59 -0.28 -3.04
N PHE A 21 -12.79 0.95 -3.51
CA PHE A 21 -13.95 1.76 -3.16
C PHE A 21 -15.06 1.77 -4.22
N SER A 22 -14.96 0.92 -5.25
CA SER A 22 -15.99 0.83 -6.30
C SER A 22 -17.34 0.40 -5.74
N ALA A 23 -18.36 1.24 -5.96
CA ALA A 23 -19.74 0.95 -5.57
C ALA A 23 -20.30 -0.29 -6.27
N GLU A 24 -19.85 -0.58 -7.50
CA GLU A 24 -20.30 -1.74 -8.27
C GLU A 24 -19.85 -3.06 -7.62
N ASN A 25 -18.61 -3.09 -7.14
CA ASN A 25 -18.08 -4.26 -6.43
C ASN A 25 -18.80 -4.49 -5.09
N LYS A 26 -19.19 -3.40 -4.41
CA LYS A 26 -19.97 -3.45 -3.18
C LYS A 26 -21.39 -4.00 -3.40
N LYS A 27 -22.05 -3.60 -4.50
CA LYS A 27 -23.40 -4.10 -4.84
C LYS A 27 -23.39 -5.59 -5.19
N ARG A 28 -22.36 -6.04 -5.90
CA ARG A 28 -22.25 -7.43 -6.38
C ARG A 28 -21.89 -8.44 -5.29
N ASN A 29 -21.28 -7.99 -4.19
CA ASN A 29 -20.89 -8.86 -3.08
C ASN A 29 -21.02 -8.13 -1.72
N PRO A 30 -21.95 -8.55 -0.84
CA PRO A 30 -22.15 -7.91 0.47
C PRO A 30 -20.91 -8.01 1.38
N GLU A 31 -20.08 -9.03 1.20
CA GLU A 31 -18.82 -9.21 1.96
C GLU A 31 -17.65 -8.38 1.40
N TYR A 32 -17.84 -7.67 0.28
CA TYR A 32 -16.78 -6.95 -0.41
C TYR A 32 -16.16 -5.88 0.48
N GLU A 33 -16.98 -5.12 1.20
CA GLU A 33 -16.50 -4.04 2.06
C GLU A 33 -15.65 -4.58 3.22
N HIS A 34 -16.10 -5.66 3.87
CA HIS A 34 -15.37 -6.27 4.98
C HIS A 34 -14.00 -6.80 4.52
N ARG A 35 -13.98 -7.53 3.40
CA ARG A 35 -12.74 -8.07 2.82
C ARG A 35 -11.80 -6.96 2.35
N THR A 36 -12.32 -5.92 1.71
CA THR A 36 -11.52 -4.81 1.21
C THR A 36 -10.87 -4.02 2.34
N LYS A 37 -11.61 -3.73 3.42
CA LYS A 37 -11.05 -3.11 4.63
C LYS A 37 -9.94 -3.96 5.25
N LYS A 38 -10.15 -5.28 5.37
CA LYS A 38 -9.13 -6.20 5.89
C LYS A 38 -7.88 -6.22 5.01
N ASN A 39 -8.04 -6.25 3.70
CA ASN A 39 -6.94 -6.25 2.74
C ASN A 39 -6.16 -4.92 2.77
N LEU A 40 -6.86 -3.79 2.78
CA LEU A 40 -6.25 -2.46 2.91
C LEU A 40 -5.48 -2.33 4.22
N SER A 41 -6.06 -2.74 5.35
CA SER A 41 -5.39 -2.73 6.66
C SER A 41 -4.10 -3.57 6.65
N LYS A 42 -4.16 -4.78 6.10
CA LYS A 42 -2.99 -5.65 5.96
C LYS A 42 -1.94 -5.06 5.02
N LEU A 43 -2.35 -4.43 3.92
CA LEU A 43 -1.43 -3.79 2.99
C LEU A 43 -0.72 -2.62 3.68
N THR A 44 -1.48 -1.73 4.33
CA THR A 44 -0.94 -0.60 5.08
C THR A 44 0.02 -1.04 6.18
N SER A 45 -0.29 -2.11 6.91
CA SER A 45 0.61 -2.60 7.97
C SER A 45 1.92 -3.14 7.43
N ILE A 46 1.91 -3.84 6.29
CA ILE A 46 3.14 -4.28 5.61
C ILE A 46 4.00 -3.07 5.24
N TYR A 47 3.42 -2.07 4.57
CA TYR A 47 4.16 -0.86 4.20
C TYR A 47 4.71 -0.12 5.43
N ALA A 48 3.92 0.03 6.48
CA ALA A 48 4.35 0.68 7.72
C ALA A 48 5.56 -0.05 8.34
N VAL A 49 5.50 -1.37 8.48
CA VAL A 49 6.60 -2.18 9.02
C VAL A 49 7.84 -2.07 8.14
N THR A 50 7.69 -2.17 6.82
CA THR A 50 8.82 -2.05 5.89
C THR A 50 9.48 -0.68 5.96
N ILE A 51 8.70 0.40 6.05
CA ILE A 51 9.23 1.77 6.20
C ILE A 51 9.99 1.91 7.51
N VAL A 52 9.44 1.44 8.62
CA VAL A 52 10.11 1.47 9.94
C VAL A 52 11.43 0.71 9.89
N LEU A 53 11.45 -0.51 9.34
CA LEU A 53 12.67 -1.29 9.18
C LEU A 53 13.70 -0.60 8.29
N ALA A 54 13.28 -0.01 7.17
CA ALA A 54 14.16 0.72 6.28
C ALA A 54 14.80 1.93 6.97
N ILE A 55 14.04 2.66 7.80
CA ILE A 55 14.56 3.77 8.61
C ILE A 55 15.58 3.25 9.64
N ILE A 56 15.25 2.19 10.38
CA ILE A 56 16.15 1.59 11.38
C ILE A 56 17.48 1.18 10.74
N ILE A 57 17.44 0.48 9.59
CA ILE A 57 18.63 0.06 8.86
C ILE A 57 19.43 1.27 8.37
N CYS A 58 18.76 2.28 7.81
CA CYS A 58 19.41 3.50 7.33
C CYS A 58 20.15 4.21 8.47
N VAL A 59 19.50 4.37 9.63
CA VAL A 59 20.10 4.94 10.85
C VAL A 59 21.28 4.08 11.29
N ALA A 60 21.10 2.76 11.45
CA ALA A 60 22.19 1.87 11.86
C ALA A 60 23.41 1.97 10.92
N VAL A 61 23.20 2.00 9.61
CA VAL A 61 24.29 2.13 8.63
C VAL A 61 24.97 3.50 8.71
N VAL A 62 24.25 4.58 8.98
CA VAL A 62 24.83 5.93 9.09
C VAL A 62 25.62 6.12 10.39
N TYR A 63 25.11 5.61 11.52
CA TYR A 63 25.70 5.85 12.85
C TYR A 63 26.71 4.78 13.29
N LEU A 64 26.60 3.56 12.77
CA LEU A 64 27.50 2.43 13.11
C LEU A 64 28.68 2.30 12.13
N ARG A 65 28.85 3.27 11.23
CA ARG A 65 29.98 3.43 10.33
C ARG A 65 31.04 4.31 10.97
#